data_AF-A0A848EXY2-F1
#
_entry.id   AF-A0A848EXY2-F1
#
_cell.length_a   1.000
_cell.length_b   1.000
_cell.length_c   1.000
_cell.angle_alpha   90.00
_cell.angle_beta   90.00
_cell.angle_gamma   90.00
#
_symmetry.space_group_name_H-M   'P 1'
#
loop_
_entity.id
_entity.type
_entity.pdbx_description
1 polymer ?
#
loop_
_entity_poly.entity_id
_entity_poly.type
_entity_poly.pdbx_seq_one_letter_code
_entity_poly.pdbx_strand_id
1 'polypeptide(L)'
;MTFNISNAKEITTDKSTYLIYAKPGTGKTHTLNFLPGKTLYINVDKSERPLKGNENIDILEFNTHEAWEEWGELMKWLSKNKETVDQYDTIVIDNISELFRSMLANLGRNGKNERVPEMSHYQRVDFFTIDSLRFLQSLGKRLVFIAWETNFESYTPAGQQITQAVPDIRKTIRDNVAGLCQVVARLVFNEKSGKRGFILSPSNNVFAKNQLDNREHCLQEELFKVGDVDDTTT
;
A
#
# COMPACT_ATOMS: atom_id res chain seq x y z
N MET A 1 21.92 -16.91 16.12
CA MET A 1 20.50 -16.73 15.74
C MET A 1 19.67 -17.49 16.76
N THR A 2 18.68 -16.84 17.37
CA THR A 2 17.77 -17.48 18.32
C THR A 2 16.39 -17.49 17.68
N PHE A 3 15.78 -18.67 17.58
CA PHE A 3 14.42 -18.80 17.08
C PHE A 3 13.44 -18.45 18.21
N ASN A 4 12.46 -17.60 17.92
CA ASN A 4 11.39 -17.26 18.86
C ASN A 4 10.12 -17.99 18.43
N ILE A 5 9.49 -18.71 19.37
CA ILE A 5 8.20 -19.38 19.19
C ILE A 5 7.24 -18.75 20.19
N SER A 6 6.07 -18.30 19.72
CA SER A 6 5.01 -17.72 20.56
C SER A 6 3.65 -18.30 20.17
N ASN A 7 2.69 -18.28 21.10
CA ASN A 7 1.34 -18.75 20.81
C ASN A 7 0.55 -17.68 20.04
N ALA A 8 -0.31 -18.06 19.10
CA ALA A 8 -1.16 -17.12 18.39
C ALA A 8 -2.09 -16.32 19.33
N LYS A 9 -2.46 -16.88 20.49
CA LYS A 9 -3.24 -16.18 21.53
C LYS A 9 -2.49 -15.01 22.19
N GLU A 10 -1.17 -14.95 22.04
CA GLU A 10 -0.32 -13.91 22.61
C GLU A 10 -0.08 -12.74 21.64
N ILE A 11 -0.71 -12.77 20.45
CA ILE A 11 -0.65 -11.66 19.50
C ILE A 11 -1.43 -10.47 20.08
N THR A 12 -0.68 -9.46 20.52
CA THR A 12 -1.23 -8.21 21.07
C THR A 12 -0.88 -6.97 20.25
N THR A 13 0.11 -7.06 19.37
CA THR A 13 0.55 -5.96 18.51
C THR A 13 -0.23 -5.93 17.21
N ASP A 14 -0.78 -4.78 16.85
CA ASP A 14 -1.33 -4.57 15.52
C ASP A 14 -0.20 -4.35 14.50
N LYS A 15 -0.02 -5.34 13.62
CA LYS A 15 0.95 -5.32 12.51
C LYS A 15 0.22 -5.44 11.16
N SER A 16 -1.03 -5.00 11.11
CA SER A 16 -1.87 -5.12 9.93
C SER A 16 -1.23 -4.43 8.72
N THR A 17 -1.25 -5.11 7.57
CA THR A 17 -0.67 -4.58 6.32
C THR A 17 -1.76 -4.42 5.26
N TYR A 18 -1.94 -3.19 4.80
CA TYR A 18 -2.96 -2.81 3.81
C TYR A 18 -2.31 -2.37 2.50
N LEU A 19 -2.89 -2.81 1.38
CA LEU A 19 -2.69 -2.22 0.06
C LEU A 19 -4.02 -1.63 -0.41
N ILE A 20 -4.08 -0.31 -0.48
CA ILE A 20 -5.27 0.43 -0.89
C ILE A 20 -5.06 0.96 -2.31
N TYR A 21 -6.02 0.73 -3.21
CA TYR A 21 -5.89 1.19 -4.58
C TYR A 21 -7.20 1.73 -5.16
N ALA A 22 -7.07 2.66 -6.10
CA ALA A 22 -8.17 3.36 -6.75
C ALA A 22 -7.63 4.32 -7.84
N LYS A 23 -8.54 4.78 -8.71
CA LYS A 23 -8.24 5.85 -9.67
C LYS A 23 -7.76 7.15 -8.98
N PRO A 24 -7.00 8.02 -9.68
CA PRO A 24 -6.67 9.35 -9.17
C PRO A 24 -7.92 10.15 -8.78
N GLY A 25 -7.81 11.01 -7.76
CA GLY A 25 -8.91 11.88 -7.31
C GLY A 25 -10.04 11.21 -6.52
N THR A 26 -10.00 9.89 -6.29
CA THR A 26 -11.07 9.17 -5.57
C THR A 26 -11.04 9.34 -4.05
N GLY A 27 -9.98 9.92 -3.48
CA GLY A 27 -9.85 10.17 -2.04
C GLY A 27 -9.01 9.15 -1.27
N LYS A 28 -8.12 8.39 -1.92
CA LYS A 28 -7.24 7.39 -1.27
C LYS A 28 -6.45 7.98 -0.10
N THR A 29 -5.76 9.10 -0.31
CA THR A 29 -4.97 9.79 0.74
C THR A 29 -5.87 10.27 1.88
N HIS A 30 -7.09 10.73 1.58
CA HIS A 30 -8.04 11.14 2.63
C HIS A 30 -8.40 9.99 3.58
N THR A 31 -8.39 8.73 3.12
CA THR A 31 -8.64 7.55 3.96
C THR A 31 -7.73 7.51 5.18
N LEU A 32 -6.50 8.01 5.07
CA LEU A 32 -5.53 7.98 6.17
C LEU A 32 -5.95 8.81 7.38
N ASN A 33 -6.90 9.75 7.23
CA ASN A 33 -7.46 10.48 8.37
C ASN A 33 -8.22 9.59 9.36
N PHE A 34 -8.59 8.37 8.94
CA PHE A 34 -9.31 7.41 9.77
C PHE A 34 -8.37 6.40 10.47
N LEU A 35 -7.05 6.52 10.29
CA LEU A 35 -6.08 5.70 11.00
C LEU A 35 -6.07 6.03 12.50
N PRO A 36 -6.12 5.03 13.39
CA PRO A 36 -5.89 5.25 14.81
C PRO A 36 -4.39 5.34 15.11
N GLY A 37 -4.04 6.13 16.13
CA GLY A 37 -2.67 6.29 16.61
C GLY A 37 -1.84 7.23 15.74
N LYS A 38 -0.54 7.30 16.03
CA LYS A 38 0.40 8.20 15.34
C LYS A 38 0.91 7.56 14.06
N THR A 39 0.93 8.34 12.98
CA THR A 39 1.27 7.88 11.63
C THR A 39 2.46 8.64 11.06
N LEU A 40 3.44 7.90 10.53
CA LEU A 40 4.49 8.45 9.67
C LEU A 40 4.06 8.28 8.20
N TYR A 41 3.75 9.38 7.54
CA TYR A 41 3.32 9.42 6.14
C TYR A 41 4.49 9.78 5.22
N ILE A 42 4.92 8.82 4.39
CA ILE A 42 6.00 8.99 3.42
C ILE A 42 5.38 9.45 2.10
N ASN A 43 5.62 10.73 1.77
CA ASN A 43 4.98 11.44 0.67
C ASN A 43 5.79 11.36 -0.63
N VAL A 44 5.50 10.39 -1.48
CA VAL A 44 6.21 10.14 -2.76
C VAL A 44 5.67 10.99 -3.90
N ASP A 45 4.36 11.26 -3.94
CA ASP A 45 3.69 11.92 -5.09
C ASP A 45 3.10 13.31 -4.78
N LYS A 46 3.44 13.90 -3.63
CA LYS A 46 3.00 15.24 -3.19
C LYS A 46 1.47 15.37 -3.10
N SER A 47 0.82 14.32 -2.60
CA SER A 47 -0.64 14.23 -2.47
C SER A 47 -1.16 14.51 -1.05
N GLU A 48 -0.33 15.04 -0.15
CA GLU A 48 -0.59 15.20 1.29
C GLU A 48 -1.72 16.16 1.67
N ARG A 49 -2.14 17.05 0.75
CA ARG A 49 -3.13 18.11 1.02
C ARG A 49 -4.42 17.64 1.73
N PRO A 50 -5.02 16.46 1.42
CA PRO A 50 -6.20 15.94 2.12
C PRO A 50 -5.99 15.57 3.59
N LEU A 51 -4.74 15.57 4.08
CA LEU A 51 -4.36 15.28 5.47
C LEU A 51 -4.24 16.54 6.33
N LYS A 52 -4.40 17.73 5.73
CA LYS A 52 -4.25 19.01 6.41
C LYS A 52 -5.13 19.08 7.67
N GLY A 53 -4.50 19.39 8.80
CA GLY A 53 -5.18 19.56 10.09
C GLY A 53 -5.26 18.29 10.93
N ASN A 54 -4.77 17.15 10.44
CA ASN A 54 -4.66 15.94 11.24
C ASN A 54 -3.40 15.98 12.11
N GLU A 55 -3.57 16.13 13.42
CA GLU A 55 -2.47 16.24 14.40
C GLU A 55 -1.70 14.92 14.62
N ASN A 56 -2.26 13.78 14.17
CA ASN A 56 -1.65 12.46 14.37
C ASN A 56 -0.80 11.99 13.18
N ILE A 57 -0.66 12.80 12.13
CA ILE A 57 0.08 12.44 10.93
C ILE A 57 1.29 13.37 10.79
N ASP A 58 2.48 12.80 10.91
CA ASP A 58 3.73 13.46 10.54
C ASP A 58 4.07 13.12 9.09
N ILE A 59 4.52 14.12 8.33
CA ILE A 59 4.85 13.99 6.91
C ILE A 59 6.36 13.90 6.76
N LEU A 60 6.83 12.83 6.11
CA LEU A 60 8.20 12.70 5.60
C LEU A 60 8.17 13.01 4.10
N GLU A 61 8.84 14.09 3.71
CA GLU A 61 9.00 14.46 2.30
C GLU A 61 10.00 13.52 1.63
N PHE A 62 9.58 12.85 0.56
CA PHE A 62 10.42 11.95 -0.21
C PHE A 62 10.97 12.67 -1.45
N ASN A 63 12.27 12.55 -1.71
CA ASN A 63 12.87 13.06 -2.93
C ASN A 63 12.59 12.14 -4.14
N THR A 64 11.45 12.36 -4.79
CA THR A 64 11.03 11.63 -6.00
C THR A 64 12.01 11.79 -7.18
N HIS A 65 12.85 12.82 -7.19
CA HIS A 65 13.85 13.02 -8.25
C HIS A 65 15.03 12.06 -8.11
N GLU A 66 15.46 11.75 -6.90
CA GLU A 66 16.53 10.77 -6.64
C GLU A 66 15.96 9.52 -5.96
N ALA A 67 14.80 9.06 -6.47
CA ALA A 67 13.99 8.04 -5.81
C ALA A 67 14.73 6.71 -5.53
N TRP A 68 15.69 6.31 -6.37
CA TRP A 68 16.43 5.06 -6.16
C TRP A 68 17.35 5.17 -4.94
N GLU A 69 18.16 6.21 -4.89
CA GLU A 69 19.04 6.53 -3.77
C GLU A 69 18.24 6.86 -2.50
N GLU A 70 17.22 7.70 -2.63
CA GLU A 70 16.35 8.14 -1.52
C GLU A 70 15.63 6.96 -0.87
N TRP A 71 15.11 6.01 -1.66
CA TRP A 71 14.48 4.80 -1.11
C TRP A 71 15.49 3.94 -0.34
N GLY A 72 16.72 3.83 -0.85
CA GLY A 72 17.85 3.20 -0.15
C GLY A 72 18.17 3.84 1.19
N GLU A 73 18.31 5.17 1.21
CA GLU A 73 18.61 5.91 2.42
C GLU A 73 17.45 5.90 3.41
N LEU A 74 16.20 5.95 2.94
CA LEU A 74 15.03 5.84 3.80
C LEU A 74 14.97 4.49 4.52
N MET A 75 15.22 3.37 3.82
CA MET A 75 15.25 2.04 4.47
C MET A 75 16.37 1.97 5.53
N LYS A 76 17.56 2.51 5.22
CA LYS A 76 18.67 2.58 6.18
C LYS A 76 18.32 3.47 7.38
N TRP A 77 17.67 4.61 7.13
CA TRP A 77 17.26 5.56 8.17
C TRP A 77 16.23 4.92 9.11
N LEU A 78 15.20 4.26 8.56
CA LEU A 78 14.21 3.51 9.35
C LEU A 78 14.87 2.42 10.22
N SER A 79 15.89 1.74 9.69
CA SER A 79 16.63 0.71 10.45
C SER A 79 17.49 1.29 11.57
N LYS A 80 18.05 2.49 11.40
CA LYS A 80 18.99 3.10 12.36
C LYS A 80 18.30 3.96 13.42
N ASN A 81 17.12 4.50 13.12
CA ASN A 81 16.43 5.47 13.98
C ASN A 81 15.23 4.82 14.69
N LYS A 82 15.45 3.66 15.29
CA LYS A 82 14.38 2.86 15.90
C LYS A 82 13.60 3.64 16.97
N GLU A 83 14.27 4.45 17.79
CA GLU A 83 13.60 5.28 18.81
C GLU A 83 12.60 6.28 18.20
N THR A 84 12.94 6.87 17.05
CA THR A 84 12.02 7.75 16.31
C THR A 84 10.88 6.95 15.69
N VAL A 85 11.20 5.84 15.02
CA VAL A 85 10.21 4.96 14.38
C VAL A 85 9.24 4.37 15.40
N ASP A 86 9.70 4.12 16.63
CA ASP A 86 8.90 3.56 17.70
C ASP A 86 7.82 4.50 18.26
N GLN A 87 7.89 5.79 17.92
CA GLN A 87 6.84 6.76 18.23
C GLN A 87 5.60 6.63 17.33
N TYR A 88 5.70 5.86 16.23
CA TYR A 88 4.63 5.68 15.26
C TYR A 88 4.01 4.29 15.40
N ASP A 89 2.68 4.25 15.31
CA ASP A 89 1.89 3.02 15.23
C ASP A 89 1.79 2.54 13.79
N THR A 90 1.73 3.49 12.84
CA THR A 90 1.52 3.21 11.41
C THR A 90 2.59 3.89 10.55
N ILE A 91 3.06 3.19 9.53
CA ILE A 91 3.86 3.75 8.44
C ILE A 91 3.07 3.66 7.13
N VAL A 92 2.98 4.77 6.41
CA VAL A 92 2.27 4.87 5.13
C VAL A 92 3.24 5.19 4.01
N ILE A 93 3.13 4.51 2.87
CA ILE A 93 3.81 4.89 1.61
C ILE A 93 2.75 5.33 0.60
N ASP A 94 2.71 6.63 0.28
CA ASP A 94 1.78 7.23 -0.68
C ASP A 94 2.55 7.88 -1.85
N ASN A 95 2.64 7.29 -3.04
CA ASN A 95 2.07 6.01 -3.44
C ASN A 95 3.13 5.10 -4.08
N ILE A 96 2.96 3.78 -3.92
CA ILE A 96 3.94 2.80 -4.41
C ILE A 96 3.98 2.74 -5.95
N SER A 97 2.88 3.04 -6.64
CA SER A 97 2.85 3.09 -8.12
C SER A 97 3.79 4.18 -8.65
N GLU A 98 3.78 5.36 -8.03
CA GLU A 98 4.70 6.43 -8.36
C GLU A 98 6.12 6.06 -7.93
N LEU A 99 6.33 5.52 -6.72
CA LEU A 99 7.66 5.06 -6.28
C LEU A 99 8.36 4.16 -7.32
N PHE A 100 7.65 3.15 -7.85
CA PHE A 100 8.18 2.29 -8.92
C PHE A 100 8.60 3.08 -10.16
N ARG A 101 7.73 3.98 -10.62
CA ARG A 101 7.97 4.80 -11.82
C ARG A 101 9.11 5.78 -11.61
N SER A 102 9.19 6.41 -10.44
CA SER A 102 10.23 7.38 -10.11
C SER A 102 11.60 6.71 -9.99
N MET A 103 11.69 5.54 -9.35
CA MET A 103 12.93 4.76 -9.29
C MET A 103 13.41 4.34 -10.68
N LEU A 104 12.49 3.86 -11.54
CA LEU A 104 12.83 3.52 -12.93
C LEU A 104 13.31 4.74 -13.70
N ALA A 105 12.61 5.87 -13.60
CA ALA A 105 12.99 7.11 -14.27
C ALA A 105 14.35 7.62 -13.78
N ASN A 106 14.64 7.51 -12.49
CA ASN A 106 15.93 7.89 -11.90
C ASN A 106 17.07 7.01 -12.43
N LEU A 107 16.92 5.69 -12.41
CA LEU A 107 17.89 4.75 -12.99
C LEU A 107 18.06 4.95 -14.50
N GLY A 108 16.96 5.21 -15.22
CA GLY A 108 16.99 5.53 -16.64
C GLY A 108 17.80 6.80 -16.92
N ARG A 109 17.57 7.87 -16.16
CA ARG A 109 18.32 9.14 -16.27
C ARG A 109 19.81 8.97 -16.02
N ASN A 110 20.18 8.13 -15.05
CA ASN A 110 21.57 7.86 -14.68
C ASN A 110 22.23 6.81 -15.59
N GLY A 111 21.44 6.11 -16.40
CA GLY A 111 21.88 5.15 -17.39
C GLY A 111 22.41 5.80 -18.68
N LYS A 112 22.91 4.96 -19.60
CA LYS A 112 23.47 5.41 -20.89
C LYS A 112 22.45 5.39 -22.03
N ASN A 113 21.21 5.02 -21.75
CA ASN A 113 20.18 4.74 -22.74
C ASN A 113 19.17 5.90 -22.88
N GLU A 114 19.65 7.14 -23.06
CA GLU A 114 18.82 8.34 -23.31
C GLU A 114 17.62 8.50 -22.34
N ARG A 115 17.83 8.26 -21.04
CA ARG A 115 16.81 8.29 -19.99
C ARG A 115 15.77 7.15 -20.02
N VAL A 116 15.86 6.23 -20.97
CA VAL A 116 15.01 5.04 -21.07
C VAL A 116 15.53 3.94 -20.15
N PRO A 117 14.74 3.44 -19.18
CA PRO A 117 15.16 2.36 -18.30
C PRO A 117 15.46 1.06 -19.05
N GLU A 118 16.58 0.42 -18.76
CA GLU A 118 16.93 -0.91 -19.28
C GLU A 118 16.14 -2.02 -18.57
N MET A 119 16.01 -3.19 -19.19
CA MET A 119 15.33 -4.35 -18.59
C MET A 119 15.91 -4.74 -17.21
N SER A 120 17.23 -4.58 -17.04
CA SER A 120 17.92 -4.81 -15.76
C SER A 120 17.44 -3.86 -14.65
N HIS A 121 17.06 -2.62 -14.98
CA HIS A 121 16.52 -1.66 -14.02
C HIS A 121 15.16 -2.11 -13.48
N TYR A 122 14.29 -2.65 -14.35
CA TYR A 122 13.02 -3.23 -13.92
C TYR A 122 13.20 -4.36 -12.92
N GLN A 123 14.16 -5.26 -13.17
CA GLN A 123 14.47 -6.34 -12.23
C GLN A 123 15.02 -5.80 -10.90
N ARG A 124 15.94 -4.85 -10.94
CA ARG A 124 16.51 -4.21 -9.73
C ARG A 124 15.44 -3.55 -8.88
N VAL A 125 14.56 -2.77 -9.50
CA VAL A 125 13.44 -2.11 -8.83
C VAL A 125 12.48 -3.14 -8.23
N ASP A 126 12.11 -4.18 -8.97
CA ASP A 126 11.25 -5.24 -8.47
C ASP A 126 11.82 -5.92 -7.22
N PHE A 127 13.08 -6.36 -7.27
CA PHE A 127 13.74 -7.02 -6.13
C PHE A 127 13.89 -6.07 -4.94
N PHE A 128 14.38 -4.86 -5.20
CA PHE A 128 14.61 -3.90 -4.13
C PHE A 128 13.30 -3.52 -3.43
N THR A 129 12.22 -3.27 -4.17
CA THR A 129 10.94 -2.97 -3.52
C THR A 129 10.41 -4.14 -2.71
N ILE A 130 10.44 -5.37 -3.23
CA ILE A 130 9.96 -6.54 -2.48
C ILE A 130 10.75 -6.74 -1.18
N ASP A 131 12.07 -6.58 -1.22
CA ASP A 131 12.90 -6.70 -0.04
C ASP A 131 12.67 -5.55 0.94
N SER A 132 12.46 -4.32 0.46
CA SER A 132 12.06 -3.18 1.30
C SER A 132 10.70 -3.41 1.97
N LEU A 133 9.70 -3.96 1.28
CA LEU A 133 8.40 -4.26 1.88
C LEU A 133 8.52 -5.30 3.01
N ARG A 134 9.33 -6.34 2.80
CA ARG A 134 9.63 -7.33 3.85
C ARG A 134 10.36 -6.71 5.04
N PHE A 135 11.30 -5.81 4.78
CA PHE A 135 11.97 -5.06 5.83
C PHE A 135 10.97 -4.18 6.62
N LEU A 136 10.08 -3.45 5.95
CA LEU A 136 9.04 -2.66 6.61
C LEU A 136 8.16 -3.52 7.52
N GLN A 137 7.79 -4.73 7.08
CA GLN A 137 7.03 -5.68 7.93
C GLN A 137 7.80 -6.10 9.18
N SER A 138 9.12 -6.21 9.08
CA SER A 138 9.97 -6.55 10.23
C SER A 138 10.01 -5.46 11.31
N LEU A 139 9.63 -4.21 10.99
CA LEU A 139 9.54 -3.12 11.96
C LEU A 139 8.41 -3.33 12.99
N GLY A 140 7.47 -4.25 12.72
CA GLY A 140 6.40 -4.59 13.64
C GLY A 140 5.38 -3.47 13.86
N LYS A 141 5.15 -2.65 12.83
CA LYS A 141 4.16 -1.56 12.79
C LYS A 141 2.99 -1.94 11.88
N ARG A 142 1.87 -1.21 11.97
CA ARG A 142 0.86 -1.23 10.91
C ARG A 142 1.45 -0.60 9.65
N LEU A 143 1.18 -1.17 8.49
CA LEU A 143 1.66 -0.68 7.20
C LEU A 143 0.48 -0.39 6.27
N VAL A 144 0.53 0.75 5.59
CA VAL A 144 -0.44 1.09 4.54
C VAL A 144 0.30 1.51 3.28
N PHE A 145 0.07 0.78 2.20
CA PHE A 145 0.55 1.12 0.87
C PHE A 145 -0.62 1.67 0.05
N ILE A 146 -0.44 2.84 -0.55
CA ILE A 146 -1.41 3.38 -1.50
C ILE A 146 -0.88 3.13 -2.91
N ALA A 147 -1.76 2.72 -3.81
CA ALA A 147 -1.48 2.53 -5.22
C ALA A 147 -2.53 3.21 -6.11
N TRP A 148 -2.15 3.51 -7.34
CA TRP A 148 -3.14 3.82 -8.37
C TRP A 148 -3.87 2.55 -8.82
N GLU A 149 -4.98 2.74 -9.54
CA GLU A 149 -5.72 1.64 -10.18
C GLU A 149 -5.37 1.61 -11.67
N THR A 150 -5.19 0.40 -12.18
CA THR A 150 -5.16 0.12 -13.62
C THR A 150 -6.09 -1.06 -13.93
N ASN A 151 -6.26 -1.36 -15.22
CA ASN A 151 -7.03 -2.51 -15.68
C ASN A 151 -6.08 -3.64 -16.07
N PHE A 152 -6.42 -4.86 -15.67
CA PHE A 152 -5.77 -6.08 -16.12
C PHE A 152 -6.76 -6.89 -16.95
N GLU A 153 -6.43 -7.08 -18.22
CA GLU A 153 -7.23 -7.85 -19.14
C GLU A 153 -6.73 -9.30 -19.20
N SER A 154 -7.66 -10.24 -19.10
CA SER A 154 -7.40 -11.67 -19.21
C SER A 154 -8.55 -12.36 -19.93
N TYR A 155 -8.32 -13.59 -20.40
CA TYR A 155 -9.35 -14.39 -21.06
C TYR A 155 -9.66 -15.62 -20.22
N THR A 156 -10.94 -15.95 -20.06
CA THR A 156 -11.35 -17.24 -19.48
C THR A 156 -10.98 -18.38 -20.41
N PRO A 157 -10.94 -19.65 -19.92
CA PRO A 157 -10.82 -20.82 -20.79
C PRO A 157 -11.90 -20.89 -21.89
N ALA A 158 -13.06 -20.26 -21.66
CA ALA A 158 -14.16 -20.16 -22.62
C ALA A 158 -14.01 -18.99 -23.62
N GLY A 159 -12.90 -18.23 -23.58
CA GLY A 159 -12.62 -17.12 -24.49
C GLY A 159 -13.27 -15.78 -24.13
N GLN A 160 -13.97 -15.69 -22.99
CA GLN A 160 -14.55 -14.42 -22.52
C GLN A 160 -13.45 -13.51 -21.99
N GLN A 161 -13.39 -12.27 -22.48
CA GLN A 161 -12.51 -11.24 -21.92
C GLN A 161 -13.03 -10.77 -20.56
N ILE A 162 -12.15 -10.75 -19.58
CA ILE A 162 -12.36 -10.21 -18.23
C ILE A 162 -11.45 -9.00 -18.06
N THR A 163 -12.03 -7.88 -17.65
CA THR A 163 -11.30 -6.67 -17.25
C THR A 163 -11.37 -6.53 -15.73
N GLN A 164 -10.23 -6.74 -15.07
CA GLN A 164 -10.13 -6.64 -13.62
C GLN A 164 -9.47 -5.33 -13.19
N ALA A 165 -10.10 -4.60 -12.26
CA ALA A 165 -9.48 -3.46 -11.60
C ALA A 165 -8.43 -3.95 -10.60
N VAL A 166 -7.19 -3.50 -10.78
CA VAL A 166 -5.99 -3.95 -10.04
C VAL A 166 -5.18 -2.76 -9.53
N PRO A 167 -4.39 -2.92 -8.46
CA PRO A 167 -3.37 -1.94 -8.13
C PRO A 167 -2.36 -1.82 -9.28
N ASP A 168 -1.98 -0.58 -9.61
CA ASP A 168 -1.04 -0.25 -10.65
C ASP A 168 0.40 -0.52 -10.17
N ILE A 169 0.70 -1.81 -10.17
CA ILE A 169 1.99 -2.41 -9.85
C ILE A 169 2.29 -3.33 -11.02
N ARG A 170 3.57 -3.45 -11.37
CA ARG A 170 3.99 -4.33 -12.45
C ARG A 170 3.49 -5.76 -12.24
N LYS A 171 2.92 -6.34 -13.29
CA LYS A 171 2.33 -7.69 -13.29
C LYS A 171 3.27 -8.75 -12.68
N THR A 172 4.59 -8.62 -12.90
CA THR A 172 5.61 -9.56 -12.42
C THR A 172 5.69 -9.68 -10.90
N ILE A 173 5.35 -8.62 -10.17
CA ILE A 173 5.47 -8.57 -8.70
C ILE A 173 4.16 -8.21 -8.00
N ARG A 174 3.11 -7.82 -8.72
CA ARG A 174 1.82 -7.40 -8.13
C ARG A 174 1.27 -8.42 -7.15
N ASP A 175 1.24 -9.70 -7.54
CA ASP A 175 0.71 -10.76 -6.70
C ASP A 175 1.61 -11.04 -5.49
N ASN A 176 2.92 -10.82 -5.62
CA ASN A 176 3.86 -10.89 -4.49
C ASN A 176 3.61 -9.74 -3.50
N VAL A 177 3.48 -8.50 -3.98
CA VAL A 177 3.16 -7.34 -3.12
C VAL A 177 1.82 -7.54 -2.42
N ALA A 178 0.79 -7.97 -3.15
CA ALA A 178 -0.51 -8.30 -2.59
C ALA A 178 -0.46 -9.46 -1.59
N GLY A 179 0.38 -10.47 -1.85
CA GLY A 179 0.61 -11.60 -0.95
C GLY A 179 1.22 -11.19 0.38
N LEU A 180 2.08 -10.16 0.40
CA LEU A 180 2.62 -9.57 1.62
C LEU A 180 1.57 -8.77 2.40
N CYS A 181 0.50 -8.30 1.76
CA CYS A 181 -0.55 -7.54 2.42
C CYS A 181 -1.66 -8.47 2.97
N GLN A 182 -2.15 -8.19 4.17
CA GLN A 182 -3.30 -8.90 4.74
C GLN A 182 -4.62 -8.40 4.15
N VAL A 183 -4.68 -7.10 3.82
CA VAL A 183 -5.82 -6.47 3.15
C VAL A 183 -5.37 -5.87 1.83
N VAL A 184 -6.10 -6.15 0.76
CA VAL A 184 -6.02 -5.45 -0.52
C VAL A 184 -7.41 -4.90 -0.81
N ALA A 185 -7.55 -3.58 -0.80
CA ALA A 185 -8.85 -2.91 -0.81
C ALA A 185 -8.97 -1.92 -1.96
N ARG A 186 -10.09 -2.01 -2.70
CA ARG A 186 -10.40 -1.08 -3.79
C ARG A 186 -11.33 0.03 -3.31
N LEU A 187 -10.90 1.28 -3.38
CA LEU A 187 -11.79 2.42 -3.08
C LEU A 187 -12.71 2.69 -4.27
N VAL A 188 -14.01 2.76 -3.99
CA VAL A 188 -15.03 3.15 -4.96
C VAL A 188 -15.83 4.34 -4.45
N PHE A 189 -16.32 5.16 -5.38
CA PHE A 189 -17.26 6.23 -5.11
C PHE A 189 -18.63 5.83 -5.62
N ASN A 190 -19.65 5.92 -4.78
CA ASN A 190 -21.03 5.68 -5.16
C ASN A 190 -21.67 7.01 -5.54
N GLU A 191 -21.92 7.23 -6.83
CA GLU A 191 -22.48 8.47 -7.35
C GLU A 191 -23.90 8.76 -6.82
N LYS A 192 -24.67 7.73 -6.48
CA LYS A 192 -26.05 7.90 -5.99
C LYS A 192 -26.08 8.39 -4.56
N SER A 193 -25.24 7.82 -3.69
CA SER A 193 -25.21 8.18 -2.27
C SER A 193 -24.20 9.29 -1.95
N GLY A 194 -23.29 9.60 -2.88
CA GLY A 194 -22.16 10.51 -2.65
C GLY A 194 -21.12 9.96 -1.67
N LYS A 195 -21.22 8.68 -1.29
CA LYS A 195 -20.33 8.04 -0.31
C LYS A 195 -19.18 7.31 -0.97
N ARG A 196 -18.09 7.16 -0.23
CA ARG A 196 -16.95 6.31 -0.60
C ARG A 196 -16.96 5.05 0.24
N GLY A 197 -16.55 3.94 -0.36
CA GLY A 197 -16.46 2.65 0.32
C GLY A 197 -15.37 1.77 -0.28
N PHE A 198 -14.97 0.76 0.47
CA PHE A 198 -14.00 -0.22 0.03
C PHE A 198 -14.68 -1.52 -0.36
N ILE A 199 -14.22 -2.11 -1.46
CA ILE A 199 -14.44 -3.52 -1.78
C ILE A 199 -13.26 -4.30 -1.21
N LEU A 200 -13.56 -5.30 -0.38
CA LEU A 200 -12.61 -6.10 0.39
C LEU A 200 -12.60 -7.57 -0.06
N SER A 201 -13.64 -8.02 -0.76
CA SER A 201 -13.75 -9.37 -1.33
C SER A 201 -13.32 -9.44 -2.81
N PRO A 202 -12.59 -10.50 -3.22
CA PRO A 202 -12.20 -10.68 -4.61
C PRO A 202 -13.40 -10.96 -5.51
N SER A 203 -13.33 -10.51 -6.75
CA SER A 203 -14.24 -10.93 -7.82
C SER A 203 -13.50 -10.99 -9.16
N ASN A 204 -14.18 -11.48 -10.20
CA ASN A 204 -13.62 -11.47 -11.57
C ASN A 204 -13.17 -10.05 -12.00
N ASN A 205 -13.83 -9.01 -11.49
CA ASN A 205 -13.58 -7.63 -11.92
C ASN A 205 -12.82 -6.79 -10.88
N VAL A 206 -12.54 -7.32 -9.68
CA VAL A 206 -11.87 -6.60 -8.60
C VAL A 206 -10.82 -7.49 -7.93
N PHE A 207 -9.59 -6.99 -7.89
CA PHE A 207 -8.49 -7.60 -7.16
C PHE A 207 -8.50 -7.13 -5.71
N ALA A 208 -9.16 -7.88 -4.83
CA ALA A 208 -9.25 -7.55 -3.41
C ALA A 208 -9.04 -8.79 -2.54
N LYS A 209 -8.74 -8.55 -1.26
CA LYS A 209 -8.42 -9.57 -0.27
C LYS A 209 -8.64 -8.98 1.11
N ASN A 210 -9.20 -9.77 2.03
CA ASN A 210 -9.26 -9.44 3.44
C ASN A 210 -8.93 -10.68 4.26
N GLN A 211 -7.89 -10.59 5.09
CA GLN A 211 -7.45 -11.66 6.00
C GLN A 211 -7.63 -11.28 7.47
N LEU A 212 -8.16 -10.09 7.77
CA LEU A 212 -8.29 -9.58 9.14
C LEU A 212 -9.67 -9.90 9.73
N ASP A 213 -10.72 -9.89 8.92
CA ASP A 213 -12.10 -10.20 9.30
C ASP A 213 -12.93 -10.64 8.08
N ASN A 214 -14.24 -10.84 8.25
CA ASN A 214 -15.14 -11.38 7.22
C ASN A 214 -15.82 -10.31 6.36
N ARG A 215 -15.48 -9.02 6.53
CA ARG A 215 -16.15 -7.95 5.77
C ARG A 215 -15.79 -8.04 4.30
N GLU A 216 -16.82 -8.05 3.46
CA GLU A 216 -16.69 -7.98 2.00
C GLU A 216 -16.61 -6.55 1.47
N HIS A 217 -17.14 -5.61 2.23
CA HIS A 217 -17.12 -4.18 1.95
C HIS A 217 -17.22 -3.38 3.24
N CYS A 218 -16.80 -2.12 3.21
CA CYS A 218 -16.98 -1.19 4.33
C CYS A 218 -17.06 0.26 3.84
N LEU A 219 -17.52 1.17 4.70
CA LEU A 219 -17.37 2.60 4.44
C LEU A 219 -15.89 3.01 4.51
N GLN A 220 -15.54 4.13 3.86
CA GLN A 220 -14.14 4.60 3.84
C GLN A 220 -13.59 4.83 5.25
N GLU A 221 -14.40 5.37 6.14
CA GLU A 221 -14.08 5.67 7.54
C GLU A 221 -14.00 4.43 8.45
N GLU A 222 -14.31 3.25 7.93
CA GLU A 222 -14.33 2.00 8.70
C GLU A 222 -13.23 1.01 8.30
N LEU A 223 -12.41 1.36 7.28
CA LEU A 223 -11.40 0.45 6.74
C LEU A 223 -10.48 -0.14 7.83
N PHE A 224 -10.03 0.71 8.77
CA PHE A 224 -9.06 0.32 9.80
C PHE A 224 -9.71 -0.21 11.09
N LYS A 225 -11.03 -0.37 11.13
CA LYS A 225 -11.74 -1.02 12.25
C LYS A 225 -11.80 -2.52 11.95
N VAL A 226 -11.05 -3.33 12.68
CA VAL A 226 -11.04 -4.79 12.53
C VAL A 226 -12.05 -5.43 13.47
N GLY A 227 -12.77 -6.43 12.97
CA GLY A 227 -13.80 -7.15 13.71
C GLY A 227 -15.11 -7.11 12.93
N ASP A 228 -15.85 -8.21 13.00
CA ASP A 228 -17.20 -8.23 12.46
C ASP A 228 -17.97 -7.09 13.11
N VAL A 229 -18.56 -6.22 12.29
CA VAL A 229 -19.72 -5.46 12.72
C VAL A 229 -20.66 -6.52 13.25
N ASP A 230 -20.97 -6.46 14.56
CA ASP A 230 -21.86 -7.41 15.19
C ASP A 230 -22.98 -7.77 14.22
N ASP A 231 -23.12 -9.06 13.93
CA ASP A 231 -24.30 -9.65 13.31
C ASP A 231 -25.46 -9.55 14.33
N THR A 232 -25.64 -8.36 14.91
CA THR A 232 -26.78 -8.00 15.73
C THR A 232 -27.95 -7.80 14.80
N THR A 233 -28.62 -8.93 14.62
CA THR A 233 -30.07 -9.10 14.60
C THR A 233 -30.83 -8.62 13.37
N THR A 234 -31.35 -9.64 12.66
CA THR A 234 -32.65 -9.77 11.97
C THR A 234 -32.87 -9.05 10.65
#